data_AF-A0AA39T5W9-F1
#
_entry.id   AF-A0AA39T5W9-F1
#
_cell.length_a   1.000
_cell.length_b   1.000
_cell.length_c   1.000
_cell.angle_alpha   90.00
_cell.angle_beta   90.00
_cell.angle_gamma   90.00
#
_symmetry.space_group_name_H-M   'P 1'
#
loop_
_entity.id
_entity.type
_entity.pdbx_description
1 polymer ?
#
loop_
_entity_poly.entity_id
_entity_poly.type
_entity_poly.pdbx_seq_one_letter_code
_entity_poly.pdbx_strand_id
1 'polypeptide(L)'
;MGDISYLVTHLKDDHKVDMHSGSTFNHRYVKANPHEVKNATWMLTLGMAPVSAYIAFLRFMVDDNEAKSYRYSLEVGGNRRKMIWQGVPRSIRDSHRKVRDSFDGLVIQCSMALFFSGGAWKELKLRVTSRIWKEQ
;
A
#
# COMPACT_ATOMS: atom_id res chain seq x y z
N MET A 1 -0.12 -13.87 23.02
CA MET A 1 0.14 -12.95 21.90
C MET A 1 0.91 -11.77 22.45
N GLY A 2 2.05 -11.41 21.86
CA GLY A 2 2.93 -10.36 22.38
C GLY A 2 2.30 -8.97 22.29
N ASP A 3 2.71 -8.07 23.19
CA ASP A 3 2.34 -6.67 23.14
C ASP A 3 2.82 -6.01 21.84
N ILE A 4 2.13 -4.96 21.37
CA ILE A 4 2.47 -4.22 20.15
C ILE A 4 3.90 -3.69 20.24
N SER A 5 4.31 -3.20 21.41
CA SER A 5 5.68 -2.75 21.67
C SER A 5 6.71 -3.84 21.35
N TYR A 6 6.46 -5.07 21.80
CA TYR A 6 7.34 -6.21 21.49
C TYR A 6 7.38 -6.51 19.98
N LEU A 7 6.22 -6.48 19.31
CA LEU A 7 6.14 -6.72 17.87
C LEU A 7 6.88 -5.63 17.08
N VAL A 8 6.78 -4.37 17.50
CA VAL A 8 7.51 -3.24 16.91
C VAL A 8 9.02 -3.48 17.01
N THR A 9 9.50 -3.84 18.20
CA THR A 9 10.92 -4.12 18.44
C THR A 9 11.41 -5.30 17.61
N HIS A 10 10.66 -6.42 17.58
CA HIS A 10 11.00 -7.59 16.77
C HIS A 10 11.09 -7.26 15.27
N LEU A 11 10.13 -6.51 14.73
CA LEU A 11 10.14 -6.11 13.32
C LEU A 11 11.31 -5.17 12.99
N LYS A 12 11.69 -4.31 13.95
CA LYS A 12 12.84 -3.42 13.81
C LYS A 12 14.15 -4.18 13.78
N ASP A 13 14.36 -5.00 14.81
CA ASP A 13 15.67 -5.54 15.15
C ASP A 13 15.97 -6.81 14.33
N ASP A 14 14.97 -7.66 14.12
CA ASP A 14 15.14 -8.95 13.44
C ASP A 14 14.81 -8.88 11.94
N HIS A 15 13.84 -8.05 11.56
CA HIS A 15 13.35 -7.98 10.17
C HIS A 15 13.76 -6.70 9.41
N LYS A 16 14.42 -5.74 10.06
CA LYS A 16 14.89 -4.47 9.46
C LYS A 16 13.81 -3.74 8.66
N VAL A 17 12.57 -3.77 9.16
CA VAL A 17 11.45 -3.08 8.51
C VAL A 17 11.67 -1.57 8.64
N ASP A 18 11.55 -0.85 7.52
CA ASP A 18 11.58 0.61 7.53
C ASP A 18 10.33 1.14 8.26
N MET A 19 10.54 1.78 9.40
CA MET A 19 9.49 2.33 10.23
C MET A 19 9.44 3.85 10.07
N HIS A 20 8.27 4.35 9.68
CA HIS A 20 8.06 5.77 9.51
C HIS A 20 7.22 6.35 10.66
N SER A 21 7.80 7.31 11.38
CA SER A 21 7.09 8.13 12.37
C SER A 21 6.68 9.46 11.74
N GLY A 22 5.39 9.62 11.44
CA GLY A 22 4.88 10.85 10.82
C GLY A 22 3.44 10.75 10.35
N SER A 23 2.82 11.91 10.12
CA SER A 23 1.46 12.01 9.58
C SER A 23 1.40 11.96 8.05
N THR A 24 2.55 11.92 7.38
CA THR A 24 2.65 11.84 5.93
C THR A 24 3.81 10.96 5.52
N PHE A 25 3.61 10.09 4.53
CA PHE A 25 4.67 9.24 3.99
C PHE A 25 4.75 9.42 2.48
N ASN A 26 5.97 9.44 1.94
CA ASN A 26 6.21 9.57 0.51
C ASN A 26 7.19 8.49 0.09
N HIS A 27 6.73 7.56 -0.75
CA HIS A 27 7.56 6.47 -1.25
C HIS A 27 7.55 6.41 -2.76
N ARG A 28 8.72 6.12 -3.32
CA ARG A 28 8.89 5.91 -4.76
C ARG A 28 9.16 4.43 -5.01
N TYR A 29 8.15 3.75 -5.53
CA TYR A 29 8.29 2.37 -5.98
C TYR A 29 8.92 2.36 -7.37
N VAL A 30 10.07 1.69 -7.51
CA VAL A 30 10.83 1.60 -8.77
C VAL A 30 11.09 0.14 -9.09
N LYS A 31 10.70 -0.30 -10.30
CA LYS A 31 11.01 -1.64 -10.83
C LYS A 31 11.52 -1.56 -12.26
N ALA A 32 12.71 -2.12 -12.48
CA ALA A 32 13.41 -2.13 -13.75
C ALA A 32 12.68 -2.91 -14.84
N ASN A 33 11.91 -3.94 -14.50
CA ASN A 33 11.13 -4.69 -15.48
C ASN A 33 9.66 -4.80 -15.03
N PRO A 34 8.74 -4.02 -15.63
CA PRO A 34 7.31 -4.11 -15.30
C PRO A 34 6.71 -5.52 -15.55
N HIS A 35 7.30 -6.32 -16.44
CA HIS A 35 6.83 -7.68 -16.75
C HIS A 35 7.24 -8.72 -15.70
N GLU A 36 8.39 -8.55 -15.03
CA GLU A 36 8.76 -9.38 -13.88
C GLU A 36 7.76 -9.19 -12.74
N VAL A 37 7.20 -7.99 -12.61
CA VAL A 37 6.19 -7.74 -11.59
C VAL A 37 4.89 -8.43 -11.94
N LYS A 38 4.49 -8.54 -13.22
CA LYS A 38 3.29 -9.32 -13.62
C LYS A 38 3.33 -10.77 -13.12
N ASN A 39 4.51 -11.41 -13.13
CA ASN A 39 4.68 -12.78 -12.60
C ASN A 39 4.60 -12.85 -11.06
N ALA A 40 4.87 -11.74 -10.36
CA ALA A 40 4.65 -11.59 -8.92
C ALA A 40 3.29 -10.93 -8.58
N THR A 41 2.51 -10.56 -9.60
CA THR A 41 1.24 -9.83 -9.48
C THR A 41 0.12 -10.85 -9.54
N TRP A 42 -0.48 -11.11 -8.38
CA TRP A 42 -1.66 -11.96 -8.29
C TRP A 42 -2.81 -11.32 -9.06
N MET A 43 -3.51 -12.11 -9.88
CA MET A 43 -4.60 -11.64 -10.74
C MET A 43 -5.81 -11.29 -9.89
N LEU A 44 -6.28 -10.04 -9.98
CA LEU A 44 -7.57 -9.66 -9.42
C LEU A 44 -8.66 -10.10 -10.41
N THR A 45 -9.50 -11.06 -10.01
CA THR A 45 -10.62 -11.55 -10.82
C THR A 45 -11.88 -10.78 -10.42
N LEU A 46 -12.18 -9.70 -11.13
CA LEU A 46 -13.42 -8.92 -10.96
C LEU A 46 -14.44 -9.33 -12.02
N GLY A 47 -14.98 -10.55 -11.96
CA GLY A 47 -16.12 -11.02 -12.78
C GLY A 47 -15.96 -11.01 -14.31
N MET A 48 -14.95 -10.34 -14.86
CA MET A 48 -14.65 -10.19 -16.28
C MET A 48 -13.12 -10.14 -16.42
N ALA A 49 -12.54 -11.30 -16.78
CA ALA A 49 -11.12 -11.52 -17.08
C ALA A 49 -10.10 -11.25 -15.95
N PRO A 50 -8.98 -12.00 -15.90
CA PRO A 50 -7.89 -11.70 -14.98
C PRO A 50 -7.25 -10.36 -15.34
N VAL A 51 -7.30 -9.39 -14.42
CA VAL A 51 -6.59 -8.12 -14.57
C VAL A 51 -5.42 -8.10 -13.59
N SER A 52 -4.20 -7.92 -14.10
CA SER A 52 -3.04 -7.66 -13.25
C SER A 52 -3.20 -6.29 -12.59
N ALA A 53 -3.21 -6.26 -11.26
CA ALA A 53 -3.37 -5.04 -10.48
C ALA A 53 -2.37 -5.00 -9.31
N TYR A 54 -1.88 -3.81 -9.02
CA TYR A 54 -1.09 -3.51 -7.84
C TYR A 54 -2.02 -3.11 -6.70
N ILE A 55 -1.62 -3.38 -5.46
CA ILE A 55 -2.30 -2.83 -4.29
C ILE A 55 -1.29 -2.10 -3.41
N ALA A 56 -1.60 -0.87 -3.03
CA ALA A 56 -0.90 -0.13 -2.00
C ALA A 56 -1.79 -0.06 -0.76
N PHE A 57 -1.23 -0.39 0.41
CA PHE A 57 -1.94 -0.35 1.69
C PHE A 57 -0.98 0.06 2.80
N LEU A 58 -1.53 0.52 3.91
CA LEU A 58 -0.78 0.83 5.13
C LEU A 58 -1.25 -0.09 6.25
N ARG A 59 -0.31 -0.48 7.10
CA ARG A 59 -0.60 -1.17 8.35
C ARG A 59 -0.07 -0.34 9.50
N PHE A 60 -0.89 -0.24 10.54
CA PHE A 60 -0.67 0.65 11.66
C PHE A 60 -0.16 -0.09 12.88
N MET A 61 0.83 0.49 13.55
CA MET A 61 1.49 -0.08 14.73
C MET A 61 0.68 0.19 15.99
N VAL A 62 -0.62 -0.12 15.95
CA VAL A 62 -1.61 0.13 17.00
C VAL A 62 -2.57 -1.06 17.06
N ASP A 63 -3.38 -1.15 18.11
CA ASP A 63 -4.41 -2.18 18.18
C ASP A 63 -5.63 -1.85 17.30
N ASP A 64 -6.53 -2.82 17.12
CA ASP A 64 -7.70 -2.66 16.24
C ASP A 64 -8.70 -1.59 16.71
N ASN A 65 -8.78 -1.32 18.02
CA ASN A 65 -9.68 -0.29 18.55
C ASN A 65 -9.06 1.09 18.39
N GLU A 66 -7.77 1.24 18.68
CA GLU A 66 -7.05 2.48 18.43
C GLU A 66 -7.03 2.82 16.93
N ALA A 67 -6.83 1.84 16.05
CA ALA A 67 -6.80 2.02 14.60
C ALA A 67 -8.09 2.66 14.05
N LYS A 68 -9.25 2.35 14.63
CA LYS A 68 -10.56 2.90 14.22
C LYS A 68 -10.69 4.41 14.44
N SER A 69 -9.91 4.97 15.36
CA SER A 69 -9.86 6.41 15.63
C SER A 69 -9.06 7.19 14.59
N TYR A 70 -8.45 6.52 13.62
CA TYR A 70 -7.66 7.15 12.57
C TYR A 70 -8.30 6.99 11.19
N ARG A 71 -7.91 7.89 10.30
CA ARG A 71 -8.19 7.83 8.87
C ARG A 71 -6.90 8.06 8.10
N TYR A 72 -6.72 7.30 7.03
CA TYR A 72 -5.59 7.48 6.13
C TYR A 72 -6.06 7.74 4.71
N SER A 73 -5.20 8.38 3.92
CA SER A 73 -5.31 8.43 2.48
C SER A 73 -4.05 7.87 1.82
N LEU A 74 -4.22 7.26 0.66
CA LEU A 74 -3.15 6.90 -0.27
C LEU A 74 -3.42 7.57 -1.60
N GLU A 75 -2.41 8.22 -2.15
CA GLU A 75 -2.46 8.90 -3.44
C GLU A 75 -1.37 8.34 -4.35
N VAL A 76 -1.75 7.98 -5.58
CA VAL A 76 -0.83 7.73 -6.68
C VAL A 76 -1.21 8.62 -7.84
N GLY A 77 -0.22 9.33 -8.40
CA GLY A 77 -0.48 10.26 -9.47
C GLY A 77 0.73 10.53 -10.36
N GLY A 78 0.45 11.03 -11.55
CA GLY A 78 1.37 11.30 -12.63
C GLY A 78 0.61 11.84 -13.84
N ASN A 79 1.28 12.55 -14.75
CA ASN A 79 0.66 13.11 -15.96
C ASN A 79 -0.62 13.94 -15.66
N ARG A 80 -0.59 14.78 -14.63
CA ARG A 80 -1.70 15.63 -14.16
C ARG A 80 -2.96 14.89 -13.69
N ARG A 81 -2.95 13.56 -13.63
CA ARG A 81 -4.02 12.75 -13.06
C ARG A 81 -3.56 12.10 -11.77
N LYS A 82 -4.51 11.75 -10.90
CA LYS A 82 -4.24 11.06 -9.66
C LYS A 82 -5.40 10.17 -9.27
N MET A 83 -5.09 9.11 -8.53
CA MET A 83 -6.04 8.26 -7.83
C MET A 83 -5.80 8.37 -6.34
N ILE A 84 -6.88 8.42 -5.58
CA ILE A 84 -6.85 8.54 -4.13
C ILE A 84 -7.72 7.44 -3.53
N TRP A 85 -7.21 6.80 -2.50
CA TRP A 85 -7.94 5.91 -1.60
C TRP A 85 -8.00 6.54 -0.22
N GLN A 86 -9.11 6.37 0.49
CA GLN A 86 -9.25 6.73 1.89
C GLN A 86 -9.86 5.57 2.65
N GLY A 87 -9.43 5.37 3.90
CA GLY A 87 -9.94 4.28 4.72
C GLY A 87 -9.51 4.36 6.17
N VAL A 88 -9.88 3.31 6.91
CA VAL A 88 -9.43 3.07 8.28
C VAL A 88 -8.17 2.20 8.21
N PRO A 89 -7.05 2.59 8.83
CA PRO A 89 -5.86 1.77 8.78
C PRO A 89 -6.10 0.44 9.50
N ARG A 90 -5.50 -0.64 8.99
CA ARG A 90 -5.54 -1.97 9.63
C ARG A 90 -4.42 -2.09 10.64
N SER A 91 -4.65 -2.76 11.78
CA SER A 91 -3.59 -3.05 12.76
C SER A 91 -2.46 -3.88 12.12
N ILE A 92 -1.24 -3.74 12.63
CA ILE A 92 -0.09 -4.57 12.27
C ILE A 92 -0.32 -6.05 12.57
N ARG A 93 -1.27 -6.35 13.48
CA ARG A 93 -1.72 -7.71 13.80
C ARG A 93 -2.44 -8.37 12.62
N ASP A 94 -3.02 -7.58 11.72
CA ASP A 94 -3.59 -8.10 10.49
C ASP A 94 -2.47 -8.51 9.51
N SER A 95 -2.58 -9.75 9.03
CA SER A 95 -1.69 -10.26 8.00
C SER A 95 -1.86 -9.49 6.70
N HIS A 96 -0.76 -9.29 5.96
CA HIS A 96 -0.81 -8.66 4.65
C HIS A 96 -1.75 -9.41 3.67
N ARG A 97 -1.96 -10.71 3.86
CA ARG A 97 -2.92 -11.52 3.08
C ARG A 97 -4.36 -11.06 3.33
N LYS A 98 -4.74 -10.85 4.58
CA LYS A 98 -6.09 -10.40 4.95
C LYS A 98 -6.42 -9.02 4.37
N VAL A 99 -5.46 -8.08 4.40
CA VAL A 99 -5.62 -6.75 3.79
C VAL A 99 -5.78 -6.84 2.27
N ARG A 100 -4.96 -7.69 1.63
CA ARG A 100 -5.00 -7.95 0.19
C ARG A 100 -6.32 -8.58 -0.24
N ASP A 101 -6.75 -9.65 0.42
CA ASP A 101 -7.92 -10.44 0.02
C ASP A 101 -9.23 -9.69 0.26
N SER A 102 -9.24 -8.72 1.18
CA SER A 102 -10.37 -7.80 1.38
C SER A 102 -10.32 -6.54 0.50
N PHE A 103 -9.31 -6.40 -0.37
CA PHE A 103 -9.09 -5.19 -1.18
C PHE A 103 -9.08 -3.89 -0.37
N ASP A 104 -8.56 -3.95 0.86
CA ASP A 104 -8.57 -2.81 1.80
C ASP A 104 -7.34 -1.93 1.57
N GLY A 105 -7.33 -1.26 0.42
CA GLY A 105 -6.21 -0.44 -0.04
C GLY A 105 -6.44 0.13 -1.44
N LEU A 106 -5.48 0.95 -1.89
CA LEU A 106 -5.51 1.54 -3.22
C LEU A 106 -5.15 0.48 -4.27
N VAL A 107 -6.14 -0.02 -4.99
CA VAL A 107 -5.96 -0.94 -6.13
C VAL A 107 -5.68 -0.14 -7.41
N ILE A 108 -4.60 -0.50 -8.09
CA ILE A 108 -4.07 0.19 -9.27
C ILE A 108 -3.93 -0.82 -10.40
N GLN A 109 -4.77 -0.71 -11.43
CA GLN A 109 -4.63 -1.54 -12.63
C GLN A 109 -3.28 -1.32 -13.31
N CYS A 110 -2.71 -2.36 -13.93
CA CYS A 110 -1.40 -2.27 -14.59
C CYS A 110 -1.31 -1.16 -15.66
N SER A 111 -2.36 -0.98 -16.45
CA SER A 111 -2.43 0.11 -17.44
C SER A 111 -2.32 1.49 -16.79
N MET A 112 -3.01 1.67 -15.67
CA MET A 112 -2.98 2.91 -14.90
C MET A 112 -1.62 3.13 -14.21
N ALA A 113 -1.02 2.06 -13.70
CA ALA A 113 0.33 2.10 -13.13
C ALA A 113 1.37 2.56 -14.17
N LEU A 114 1.31 2.02 -15.39
CA LEU A 114 2.20 2.42 -16.48
C LEU A 114 1.94 3.85 -16.95
N PHE A 115 0.67 4.28 -16.98
CA PHE A 115 0.30 5.66 -17.27
C PHE A 115 0.96 6.62 -16.27
N PHE A 116 0.83 6.36 -14.96
CA PHE A 116 1.45 7.20 -13.93
C PHE A 116 2.99 7.15 -13.93
N SER A 117 3.57 6.08 -14.46
CA SER A 117 5.02 5.92 -14.62
C SER A 117 5.62 6.69 -15.80
N GLY A 118 4.81 7.40 -16.60
CA GLY A 118 5.31 8.17 -17.75
C GLY A 118 5.47 7.35 -19.04
N GLY A 119 4.88 6.14 -19.13
CA GLY A 119 4.62 5.46 -20.40
C GLY A 119 5.79 4.79 -21.13
N ALA A 120 7.00 4.76 -20.55
CA ALA A 120 8.18 4.25 -21.27
C ALA A 120 8.32 2.72 -21.34
N TRP A 121 7.47 1.93 -20.64
CA TRP A 121 7.49 0.45 -20.50
C TRP A 121 8.83 -0.19 -20.06
N LYS A 122 9.91 0.58 -20.02
CA LYS A 122 11.26 0.20 -19.60
C LYS A 122 11.41 0.13 -18.09
N GLU A 123 10.53 0.78 -17.33
CA GLU A 123 10.63 0.87 -15.88
C GLU A 123 9.27 1.29 -15.32
N LEU A 124 8.87 0.73 -14.18
CA LEU A 124 7.71 1.17 -13.42
C LEU A 124 8.16 2.07 -12.27
N LYS A 125 7.77 3.35 -12.32
CA LYS A 125 8.02 4.38 -11.30
C LYS A 125 6.70 4.92 -10.79
N LEU A 126 6.29 4.46 -9.61
CA LEU A 126 5.10 4.98 -8.93
C LEU A 126 5.50 5.78 -7.71
N ARG A 127 4.98 7.00 -7.60
CA ARG A 127 5.03 7.76 -6.36
C ARG A 127 3.74 7.51 -5.59
N VAL A 128 3.88 6.93 -4.41
CA VAL A 128 2.80 6.74 -3.44
C VAL A 128 3.00 7.76 -2.33
N THR A 129 2.02 8.64 -2.15
CA THR A 129 1.96 9.58 -1.03
C THR A 129 0.85 9.14 -0.09
N SER A 130 1.08 9.19 1.21
CA SER A 130 0.04 8.95 2.20
C SER A 130 -0.09 10.09 3.18
N ARG A 131 -1.28 10.20 3.75
CA ARG A 131 -1.56 11.07 4.89
C ARG A 131 -2.37 10.30 5.91
N ILE A 132 -2.14 10.56 7.19
CA ILE A 132 -2.96 10.07 8.29
C ILE A 132 -3.34 11.21 9.23
N TRP A 133 -4.55 11.13 9.76
CA TRP A 133 -5.05 11.99 10.82
C TRP A 133 -5.96 11.19 11.75
N LYS A 134 -6.11 11.67 12.99
CA LYS A 134 -7.08 11.15 13.95
C LYS A 134 -8.44 11.80 13.69
N GLU A 135 -9.51 11.02 13.67
CA GLU A 135 -10.87 11.56 13.70
C GLU A 135 -11.21 11.96 15.14
N GLN A 136 -11.91 13.10 15.25
CA GLN A 136 -12.22 13.77 16.52
C GLN A 136 -13.47 13.17 17.17
#